data_AF-A0A418MXJ0-F1
#
_entry.id   AF-A0A418MXJ0-F1
#
_cell.length_a   1.000
_cell.length_b   1.000
_cell.length_c   1.000
_cell.angle_alpha   90.00
_cell.angle_beta   90.00
_cell.angle_gamma   90.00
#
_symmetry.space_group_name_H-M   'P 1'
#
loop_
_entity.id
_entity.type
_entity.pdbx_description
1 polymer ?
#
loop_
_entity_poly.entity_id
_entity_poly.type
_entity_poly.pdbx_seq_one_letter_code
_entity_poly.pdbx_strand_id
1 'polypeptide(L)'
;MTSHGPVMPIWSCGGCDLPWPCPTRRRELRAEYVDAPVSLALYLGAYLVQAAEDMPWAPAGTLHRRFIGWMRQPPEVPQRSTATVPATPDRKERHQAG
;
A
#
# COMPACT_ATOMS: atom_id res chain seq x y z
N MET A 1 15.19 14.09 9.83
CA MET A 1 14.29 14.80 8.90
C MET A 1 14.19 13.99 7.63
N THR A 2 12.98 13.63 7.19
CA THR A 2 12.83 12.96 5.89
C THR A 2 13.11 14.00 4.83
N SER A 3 14.17 13.81 4.04
CA SER A 3 14.60 14.78 3.01
C SER A 3 13.49 15.09 2.00
N HIS A 4 12.50 14.20 1.88
CA HIS A 4 11.38 14.29 0.95
C HIS A 4 10.08 14.88 1.57
N GLY A 5 10.18 16.03 2.24
CA GLY A 5 9.04 16.79 2.76
C GLY A 5 8.25 17.57 1.69
N PRO A 6 7.01 18.02 1.99
CA PRO A 6 6.23 18.85 1.07
C PRO A 6 6.74 20.29 1.05
N VAL A 7 6.72 20.91 -0.13
CA VAL A 7 6.99 22.33 -0.37
C VAL A 7 5.72 22.95 -0.96
N MET A 8 5.10 23.84 -0.19
CA MET A 8 3.85 24.53 -0.54
C MET A 8 4.15 25.84 -1.31
N PRO A 9 3.20 26.38 -2.10
CA PRO A 9 1.82 25.89 -2.31
C PRO A 9 1.68 24.97 -3.52
N ILE A 10 2.77 24.65 -4.25
CA ILE A 10 2.68 23.76 -5.42
C ILE A 10 2.76 22.27 -5.06
N TRP A 11 2.99 21.99 -3.77
CA TRP A 11 3.16 20.66 -3.21
C TRP A 11 4.29 19.86 -3.87
N SER A 12 5.44 20.47 -4.20
CA SER A 12 6.61 19.73 -4.67
C SER A 12 7.34 19.05 -3.52
N CYS A 13 8.19 18.08 -3.83
CA CYS A 13 8.99 17.38 -2.84
C CYS A 13 10.34 18.09 -2.64
N GLY A 14 10.64 18.55 -1.43
CA GLY A 14 11.87 19.30 -1.13
C GLY A 14 13.19 18.54 -1.34
N GLY A 15 13.14 17.21 -1.48
CA GLY A 15 14.32 16.38 -1.73
C GLY A 15 14.55 15.97 -3.19
N CYS A 16 13.55 16.10 -4.08
CA CYS A 16 13.69 15.65 -5.47
C CYS A 16 12.83 16.40 -6.49
N ASP A 17 12.16 17.48 -6.08
CA ASP A 17 11.32 18.39 -6.87
C ASP A 17 10.11 17.76 -7.60
N LEU A 18 9.96 16.43 -7.54
CA LEU A 18 8.78 15.72 -8.02
C LEU A 18 7.52 16.09 -7.21
N PRO A 19 6.30 15.86 -7.76
CA PRO A 19 5.07 16.05 -7.02
C PRO A 19 5.05 15.27 -5.70
N TRP A 20 4.93 15.98 -4.57
CA TRP A 20 4.77 15.38 -3.26
C TRP A 20 3.37 14.77 -3.09
N PRO A 21 3.18 13.58 -2.51
CA PRO A 21 4.22 12.65 -2.07
C PRO A 21 4.94 12.01 -3.26
N CYS A 22 6.27 12.16 -3.32
CA CYS A 22 7.10 11.55 -4.35
C CYS A 22 7.25 10.02 -4.10
N PRO A 23 7.71 9.23 -5.09
CA PRO A 23 7.86 7.78 -4.91
C PRO A 23 8.67 7.37 -3.67
N THR A 24 9.75 8.10 -3.36
CA THR A 24 10.57 7.87 -2.16
C THR A 24 9.75 8.10 -0.90
N ARG A 25 9.09 9.26 -0.77
CA ARG A 25 8.27 9.57 0.41
C ARG A 25 7.11 8.59 0.59
N ARG A 26 6.50 8.11 -0.50
CA ARG A 26 5.44 7.06 -0.41
C ARG A 26 5.97 5.77 0.20
N ARG A 27 7.19 5.35 -0.14
CA ARG A 27 7.83 4.16 0.45
C ARG A 27 8.16 4.38 1.93
N GLU A 28 8.75 5.53 2.26
CA GLU A 28 9.04 5.91 3.65
C GLU A 28 7.77 5.93 4.50
N LEU A 29 6.70 6.58 4.04
CA LEU A 29 5.43 6.66 4.74
C LEU A 29 4.79 5.28 4.95
N ARG A 30 4.90 4.37 3.99
CA ARG A 30 4.43 2.98 4.17
C ARG A 30 5.24 2.23 5.22
N ALA A 31 6.55 2.43 5.26
CA ALA A 31 7.40 1.80 6.26
C ALA A 31 7.14 2.38 7.68
N GLU A 32 6.97 3.70 7.77
CA GLU A 32 6.70 4.42 9.02
C GLU A 32 5.34 4.03 9.63
N TYR A 33 4.33 3.75 8.79
CA TYR A 33 2.98 3.40 9.20
C TYR A 33 2.60 1.95 8.87
N VAL A 34 3.57 1.03 8.83
CA VAL A 34 3.33 -0.37 8.43
C VAL A 34 2.22 -1.05 9.23
N ASP A 35 2.16 -0.78 10.54
CA ASP A 35 1.13 -1.34 11.45
C ASP A 35 -0.07 -0.39 11.67
N ALA A 36 -0.10 0.75 10.98
CA ALA A 36 -1.10 1.81 11.18
C ALA A 36 -1.61 2.43 9.86
N PRO A 37 -2.14 1.62 8.91
CA PRO A 37 -2.56 2.12 7.59
C PRO A 37 -3.71 3.13 7.65
N VAL A 38 -4.59 3.03 8.65
CA VAL A 38 -5.66 4.01 8.88
C VAL A 38 -5.08 5.36 9.29
N SER A 39 -4.08 5.37 10.18
CA SER A 39 -3.39 6.59 10.59
C SER A 39 -2.67 7.25 9.42
N LEU A 40 -2.04 6.46 8.54
CA LEU A 40 -1.45 6.98 7.31
C LEU A 40 -2.50 7.64 6.40
N ALA A 41 -3.66 7.02 6.26
CA ALA A 41 -4.75 7.55 5.44
C ALA A 41 -5.29 8.87 6.00
N LEU A 42 -5.43 9.00 7.32
CA LEU A 42 -5.84 10.24 7.98
C LEU A 42 -4.79 11.34 7.80
N TYR A 43 -3.51 11.01 8.00
CA TYR A 43 -2.40 11.94 7.81
C TYR A 43 -2.33 12.49 6.38
N LEU A 44 -2.43 11.62 5.37
CA LEU A 44 -2.46 12.05 3.97
C LEU A 44 -3.78 12.70 3.57
N GLY A 45 -4.89 12.38 4.24
CA GLY A 45 -6.19 13.03 4.08
C GLY A 45 -6.15 14.49 4.50
N ALA A 46 -5.51 14.81 5.62
CA ALA A 46 -5.31 16.19 6.05
C ALA A 46 -4.52 17.00 5.00
N TYR A 47 -3.43 16.43 4.48
CA TYR A 47 -2.66 17.08 3.40
C TYR A 47 -3.41 17.18 2.08
N LEU A 48 -4.28 16.23 1.74
CA LEU A 48 -5.13 16.33 0.56
C LEU A 48 -6.04 17.56 0.63
N VAL A 49 -6.64 17.84 1.80
CA VAL A 49 -7.52 19.00 2.00
C VAL A 49 -6.72 20.30 1.83
N GLN A 50 -5.57 20.41 2.50
CA GLN A 50 -4.69 21.57 2.37
C GLN A 50 -4.20 21.76 0.91
N ALA A 51 -3.88 20.67 0.21
CA ALA A 51 -3.48 20.74 -1.19
C ALA A 51 -4.61 21.16 -2.13
N ALA A 52 -5.85 20.83 -1.80
CA ALA A 52 -7.02 21.28 -2.55
C ALA A 52 -7.28 22.78 -2.36
N GLU A 53 -6.98 23.31 -1.18
CA GLU A 53 -7.03 24.75 -0.89
C GLU A 53 -5.93 25.52 -1.64
N ASP A 54 -4.69 25.02 -1.63
CA ASP A 54 -3.54 25.64 -2.28
C ASP A 54 -3.59 25.55 -3.82
N MET A 55 -4.19 24.48 -4.36
CA MET A 55 -4.27 24.22 -5.81
C MET A 55 -5.73 24.06 -6.27
N PRO A 56 -6.56 25.12 -6.19
CA PRO A 56 -7.99 25.04 -6.54
C PRO A 56 -8.23 24.78 -8.03
N TRP A 57 -7.21 24.98 -8.86
CA TRP A 57 -7.20 24.67 -10.30
C TRP A 57 -6.94 23.18 -10.59
N ALA A 58 -6.46 22.40 -9.61
CA ALA A 58 -6.16 20.99 -9.81
C ALA A 58 -7.44 20.15 -9.67
N PRO A 59 -7.73 19.25 -10.64
CA PRO A 59 -8.91 18.38 -10.54
C PRO A 59 -8.87 17.49 -9.28
N ALA A 60 -9.98 17.44 -8.54
CA ALA A 60 -10.07 16.68 -7.29
C ALA A 60 -9.66 15.21 -7.44
N GLY A 61 -10.03 14.56 -8.54
CA GLY A 61 -9.63 13.17 -8.83
C GLY A 61 -8.12 12.99 -9.00
N THR A 62 -7.42 14.00 -9.51
CA THR A 62 -5.95 13.99 -9.65
C THR A 62 -5.29 14.11 -8.28
N LEU A 63 -5.77 15.02 -7.42
CA LEU A 63 -5.28 15.15 -6.05
C LEU A 63 -5.56 13.88 -5.24
N HIS A 64 -6.77 13.32 -5.32
CA HIS A 64 -7.10 12.06 -4.64
C HIS A 64 -6.17 10.91 -5.06
N ARG A 65 -5.95 10.70 -6.37
CA ARG A 65 -5.01 9.65 -6.84
C ARG A 65 -3.58 9.87 -6.36
N ARG A 66 -3.16 11.13 -6.26
CA ARG A 66 -1.81 11.52 -5.84
C ARG A 66 -1.56 11.28 -4.35
N PHE A 67 -2.48 11.70 -3.47
CA PHE A 67 -2.31 11.56 -2.02
C PHE A 67 -2.79 10.20 -1.50
N ILE A 68 -3.92 9.70 -1.98
CA ILE A 68 -4.63 8.54 -1.39
C ILE A 68 -4.63 7.32 -2.31
N GLY A 69 -4.67 7.51 -3.63
CA GLY A 69 -4.94 6.43 -4.60
C GLY A 69 -3.93 5.29 -4.63
N TRP A 70 -2.73 5.48 -4.10
CA TRP A 70 -1.71 4.45 -3.99
C TRP A 70 -1.76 3.69 -2.66
N MET A 71 -2.57 4.08 -1.68
CA MET A 71 -2.58 3.42 -0.36
C MET A 71 -3.31 2.07 -0.35
N ARG A 72 -4.19 1.82 -1.31
CA ARG A 72 -4.80 0.50 -1.45
C ARG A 72 -3.73 -0.49 -1.89
N GLN A 73 -3.31 -1.38 -0.99
CA GLN A 73 -2.74 -2.64 -1.43
C GLN A 73 -3.85 -3.41 -2.18
N PRO A 74 -3.57 -4.04 -3.33
CA PRO A 74 -4.48 -5.06 -3.81
C PRO A 74 -4.72 -6.04 -2.66
N PRO A 75 -5.95 -6.58 -2.49
CA PRO A 75 -6.13 -7.67 -1.53
C PRO A 75 -5.04 -8.69 -1.85
N GLU A 76 -4.21 -8.97 -0.85
CA GLU A 76 -3.29 -10.10 -0.91
C GLU A 76 -4.21 -11.30 -1.13
N VAL A 77 -4.32 -11.77 -2.38
CA VAL A 77 -5.05 -13.00 -2.67
C VAL A 77 -4.29 -14.03 -1.86
N PRO A 78 -4.87 -14.62 -0.80
CA PRO A 78 -4.17 -15.65 -0.06
C PRO A 78 -3.88 -16.73 -1.09
N GLN A 79 -2.60 -16.89 -1.44
CA GLN A 79 -2.16 -18.02 -2.22
C GLN A 79 -2.53 -19.20 -1.35
N ARG A 80 -3.66 -19.84 -1.65
CA ARG A 80 -3.97 -21.18 -1.16
C ARG A 80 -2.78 -22.01 -1.62
N SER A 81 -1.80 -22.18 -0.73
CA SER A 81 -0.89 -23.30 -0.77
C SER A 81 -1.78 -24.51 -0.91
N THR A 82 -1.83 -25.06 -2.11
CA THR A 82 -2.34 -26.40 -2.35
C THR A 82 -1.50 -27.30 -1.48
N ALA A 83 -2.00 -27.59 -0.28
CA ALA A 83 -1.50 -28.67 0.53
C ALA A 83 -1.62 -29.92 -0.34
N THR A 84 -0.48 -30.38 -0.85
CA THR A 84 -0.32 -31.71 -1.40
C THR A 84 -0.88 -32.67 -0.37
N VAL A 85 -2.05 -33.25 -0.65
CA VAL A 85 -2.57 -34.36 0.12
C VAL A 85 -1.54 -35.49 -0.04
N PRO A 86 -0.90 -35.99 1.03
CA PRO A 86 -0.08 -37.18 0.91
C PRO A 86 -1.02 -38.33 0.59
N ALA A 87 -0.78 -39.02 -0.52
CA ALA A 87 -1.43 -40.28 -0.80
C ALA A 87 -1.13 -41.24 0.36
N THR A 88 -2.17 -41.69 1.05
CA THR A 88 -2.08 -42.78 2.02
C THR A 88 -1.61 -44.04 1.29
N PRO A 89 -0.55 -44.73 1.76
CA PRO A 89 -0.21 -46.02 1.18
C PRO A 89 -1.29 -47.04 1.57
N ASP A 90 -1.87 -47.68 0.56
CA ASP A 90 -2.85 -48.75 0.71
C ASP A 90 -2.19 -49.93 1.44
N ARG A 91 -2.62 -50.13 2.69
CA ARG A 91 -2.29 -51.31 3.50
C ARG A 91 -3.41 -52.32 3.31
N LYS A 92 -3.23 -53.26 2.38
CA LYS A 92 -3.92 -54.56 2.39
C LYS A 92 -2.97 -55.71 2.04
N GLU A 93 -2.09 -56.01 3.00
CA GLU A 93 -1.70 -57.40 3.23
C GLU A 93 -2.74 -58.07 4.12
N ARG A 94 -2.91 -59.38 3.88
CA ARG A 94 -3.73 -60.38 4.58
C ARG A 94 -5.17 -60.43 4.10
N HIS A 95 -5.43 -61.38 3.18
CA HIS A 95 -6.26 -62.53 3.52
C HIS A 95 -5.63 -63.81 2.96
N GLN A 96 -5.67 -64.81 3.83
CA GLN A 96 -5.11 -66.14 3.80
C GLN A 96 -6.14 -67.13 3.23
N ALA A 97 -5.68 -68.26 2.69
CA ALA A 97 -6.30 -69.60 2.65
C ALA A 97 -6.36 -70.23 1.24
N GLY A 98 -5.84 -71.46 1.14
CA GLY A 98 -5.95 -72.35 0.00
C GLY A 98 -4.73 -73.25 -0.13
#